data_AF-A0A9X2KLY5-F1
#
_entry.id   AF-A0A9X2KLY5-F1
#
_cell.length_a   1.000
_cell.length_b   1.000
_cell.length_c   1.000
_cell.angle_alpha   90.00
_cell.angle_beta   90.00
_cell.angle_gamma   90.00
#
_symmetry.space_group_name_H-M   'P 1'
#
loop_
_entity.id
_entity.type
_entity.pdbx_description
1 polymer ?
#
loop_
_entity_poly.entity_id
_entity_poly.type
_entity_poly.pdbx_seq_one_letter_code
_entity_poly.pdbx_strand_id
1 'polypeptide(L)' 'MADFDHDEAQAARILGVSTDTLRRWRRMGAIGFHRMPGGRIRYSVDQLAAFRTSCRVNPTKQPG' A
#
# COMPACT_ATOMS: atom_id res chain seq x y z
N MET A 1 18.28 -8.00 4.94
CA MET A 1 17.24 -7.99 5.99
C MET A 1 16.03 -7.28 5.42
N ALA A 2 14.99 -8.03 5.05
CA ALA A 2 13.79 -7.41 4.50
C ALA A 2 12.96 -6.86 5.67
N ASP A 3 13.03 -5.55 5.83
CA ASP A 3 12.35 -4.75 6.85
C ASP A 3 10.85 -4.64 6.50
N PHE A 4 10.14 -5.78 6.59
CA PHE A 4 8.69 -5.76 6.57
C PHE A 4 8.24 -5.21 7.92
N ASP A 5 8.40 -3.91 8.19
CA ASP A 5 7.98 -3.27 9.45
C ASP A 5 6.78 -2.34 9.30
N HIS A 6 6.39 -1.98 8.08
CA HIS A 6 5.33 -1.01 7.87
C HIS A 6 3.94 -1.61 8.01
N ASP A 7 3.11 -1.00 8.85
CA ASP A 7 1.69 -1.27 8.97
C ASP A 7 0.88 -0.43 7.93
N GLU A 8 -0.45 -0.58 7.93
CA GLU A 8 -1.32 0.15 6.98
C GLU A 8 -1.20 1.69 7.11
N ALA A 9 -0.97 2.22 8.31
CA ALA A 9 -0.82 3.66 8.51
C ALA A 9 0.51 4.17 7.99
N GLN A 10 1.61 3.47 8.28
CA GLN A 10 2.93 3.81 7.74
C GLN A 10 2.96 3.68 6.22
N ALA A 11 2.41 2.59 5.67
CA ALA A 11 2.33 2.36 4.24
C ALA A 11 1.55 3.48 3.51
N ALA A 12 0.41 3.90 4.07
CA ALA A 12 -0.39 4.99 3.52
C ALA A 12 0.40 6.32 3.54
N ARG A 13 1.14 6.60 4.61
CA ARG A 13 1.98 7.79 4.74
C ARG A 13 3.14 7.80 3.73
N ILE A 14 3.78 6.66 3.50
CA ILE A 14 4.86 6.49 2.50
C ILE A 14 4.32 6.72 1.07
N LEU A 15 3.11 6.25 0.80
CA LEU A 15 2.44 6.40 -0.49
C LEU A 15 1.78 7.78 -0.68
N GLY A 16 1.64 8.56 0.39
CA GLY A 16 0.96 9.86 0.36
C GLY A 16 -0.55 9.76 0.19
N VAL A 17 -1.16 8.66 0.63
CA VAL A 17 -2.60 8.42 0.54
C VAL A 17 -3.22 8.27 1.94
N SER A 18 -4.54 8.35 2.01
CA SER A 18 -5.27 8.03 3.24
C SER A 18 -5.21 6.53 3.54
N THR A 19 -5.24 6.17 4.83
CA THR A 19 -5.32 4.77 5.29
C THR A 19 -6.52 4.04 4.74
N ASP A 20 -7.64 4.74 4.57
CA ASP A 20 -8.86 4.23 3.94
C ASP A 20 -8.64 3.82 2.47
N THR A 21 -7.91 4.64 1.70
CA THR A 21 -7.52 4.33 0.32
C THR A 21 -6.65 3.08 0.26
N LEU A 22 -5.68 2.97 1.18
CA LEU A 22 -4.83 1.79 1.27
C LEU A 22 -5.64 0.52 1.62
N ARG A 23 -6.56 0.61 2.59
CA ARG A 23 -7.48 -0.49 2.94
C ARG A 23 -8.33 -0.92 1.74
N ARG A 24 -8.82 0.04 0.96
CA ARG A 24 -9.58 -0.22 -0.27
C ARG A 24 -8.73 -0.95 -1.30
N TRP A 25 -7.51 -0.50 -1.56
CA TRP A 25 -6.57 -1.17 -2.46
C TRP A 25 -6.25 -2.60 -2.00
N ARG A 26 -6.07 -2.81 -0.70
CA ARG A 26 -5.88 -4.15 -0.14
C ARG A 26 -7.10 -5.04 -0.35
N ARG A 27 -8.32 -4.54 -0.08
CA ARG A 27 -9.57 -5.30 -0.32
C ARG A 27 -9.75 -5.66 -1.80
N MET A 28 -9.33 -4.77 -2.69
CA MET A 28 -9.38 -4.99 -4.14
C MET A 28 -8.23 -5.86 -4.66
N GLY A 29 -7.26 -6.23 -3.82
CA GLY A 29 -6.08 -6.99 -4.22
C GLY A 29 -5.09 -6.19 -5.09
N ALA A 30 -5.21 -4.86 -5.09
CA ALA A 30 -4.34 -3.99 -5.89
C ALA A 30 -2.92 -3.91 -5.31
N ILE A 31 -2.80 -3.89 -3.98
CA ILE A 31 -1.50 -3.79 -3.30
C ILE A 31 -1.08 -5.15 -2.74
N GLY A 32 0.18 -5.53 -3.01
CA GLY A 32 0.80 -6.71 -2.41
C GLY A 32 1.01 -6.52 -0.92
N PHE A 33 0.61 -7.50 -0.12
CA PHE A 33 0.76 -7.49 1.33
C PHE A 33 1.39 -8.81 1.79
N HIS A 34 2.20 -8.74 2.85
CA HIS A 34 2.75 -9.95 3.47
C HIS A 34 1.96 -10.28 4.74
N ARG A 35 1.48 -11.53 4.84
CA ARG A 35 0.86 -12.03 6.07
C ARG A 35 1.95 -12.69 6.91
N MET A 36 2.26 -12.07 8.04
CA MET A 36 3.12 -12.65 9.05
C MET A 36 2.40 -13.78 9.81
N PRO A 37 3.14 -14.78 10.32
CA PRO A 37 2.57 -15.75 11.24
C PRO A 37 1.96 -15.03 12.44
N GLY A 38 0.68 -15.34 12.74
CA GLY A 38 -0.12 -14.60 13.73
C GLY A 38 -1.13 -13.61 13.14
N GLY A 39 -1.31 -13.59 11.82
CA GLY A 39 -2.39 -12.83 11.15
C GLY A 39 -2.11 -11.34 11.01
N ARG A 40 -0.91 -10.89 11.39
CA ARG A 40 -0.46 -9.52 11.19
C ARG A 40 -0.11 -9.30 9.73
N ILE A 41 -0.46 -8.14 9.20
CA ILE A 41 -0.13 -7.76 7.83
C ILE A 41 0.94 -6.71 7.87
N ARG A 42 1.98 -6.94 7.07
CA ARG A 42 3.11 -6.02 6.94
C ARG A 42 3.43 -5.75 5.48
N TYR A 43 3.89 -4.54 5.24
CA TYR A 43 4.30 -4.03 3.96
C TYR A 43 5.79 -3.74 4.00
N SER A 44 6.49 -4.07 2.91
CA SER A 44 7.87 -3.63 2.70
C SER A 44 7.91 -2.28 2.02
N VAL A 45 8.86 -1.43 2.38
CA VAL A 45 9.10 -0.16 1.68
C VAL A 45 9.37 -0.38 0.19
N ASP A 46 10.07 -1.45 -0.17
CA ASP A 46 10.33 -1.84 -1.56
C ASP A 46 9.04 -2.14 -2.31
N GLN A 47 8.12 -2.92 -1.72
CA GLN A 47 6.80 -3.18 -2.30
C GLN A 47 5.98 -1.90 -2.45
N LEU A 48 6.03 -1.00 -1.46
CA LEU A 48 5.32 0.29 -1.54
C LEU A 48 5.91 1.18 -2.64
N ALA A 49 7.23 1.24 -2.76
CA ALA A 49 7.92 2.01 -3.79
C ALA A 49 7.68 1.42 -5.20
N ALA A 50 7.72 0.10 -5.34
CA ALA A 50 7.39 -0.63 -6.56
C ALA A 50 5.92 -0.39 -6.94
N PHE A 51 5.00 -0.49 -5.98
CA PHE A 51 3.59 -0.21 -6.20
C PHE A 51 3.36 1.24 -6.62
N ARG A 52 4.00 2.22 -5.97
CA ARG A 52 3.96 3.64 -6.38
C ARG A 52 4.46 3.84 -7.82
N THR A 53 5.49 3.11 -8.23
CA THR A 53 6.04 3.19 -9.58
C THR A 53 5.13 2.51 -10.61
N SER A 54 4.53 1.38 -10.24
CA SER A 54 3.63 0.59 -11.09
C SER A 54 2.22 1.21 -11.22
N CYS A 55 1.74 1.90 -10.18
CA CYS A 55 0.46 2.62 -10.16
C CYS A 55 0.56 4.04 -10.71
N ARG A 56 1.41 4.28 -11.72
CA ARG A 56 1.20 5.42 -12.65
C ARG A 56 -0.07 5.17 -13.47
N VAL A 57 -1.21 5.08 -12.79
CA VAL A 57 -2.49 5.45 -13.39
C VAL A 57 -2.47 6.97 -13.38
N ASN A 58 -2.46 7.60 -14.56
CA ASN A 58 -2.78 9.02 -14.66
C ASN A 58 -4.06 9.24 -13.82
N PRO A 59 -4.15 10.30 -13.00
CA PRO A 59 -5.40 10.63 -12.34
C PRO A 59 -6.42 11.00 -13.43
N THR A 60 -7.10 10.00 -13.98
CA THR A 60 -8.27 10.23 -14.81
C THR A 60 -9.39 10.60 -13.87
N LYS A 61 -9.56 11.92 -13.72
CA LYS A 61 -10.81 12.62 -13.40
C LYS A 61 -11.52 12.21 -12.09
N GLN A 62 -11.50 13.12 -11.11
CA GLN A 62 -12.77 13.54 -10.49
C GLN A 62 -13.03 15.00 -10.91
N PRO A 63 -13.96 15.26 -11.85
CA PRO A 63 -14.51 16.58 -12.07
C PRO A 63 -15.70 16.80 -11.12
N GLY A 64 -15.79 18.03 -10.58
CA GLY A 64 -17.02 18.63 -10.04
C GLY A 64 -17.37 18.25 -8.63
#